data_AF-A0A212CPV6-F1
#
_entry.id   AF-A0A212CPV6-F1
#
_cell.length_a   1.000
_cell.length_b   1.000
_cell.length_c   1.000
_cell.angle_alpha   90.00
_cell.angle_beta   90.00
_cell.angle_gamma   90.00
#
_symmetry.space_group_name_H-M   'P 1'
#
loop_
_entity.id
_entity.type
_entity.pdbx_description
1 polymer ?
#
loop_
_entity_poly.entity_id
_entity_poly.type
_entity_poly.pdbx_seq_one_letter_code
_entity_poly.pdbx_strand_id
1 'polypeptide(L)'
;METIDFLNDNIRRGIENYYDDLDFKNIMDFVQKEFKCCGGEDYRDWSKNQYHDCSAPGPLACGVPYTCCFRNTTEVVNTMCGYKTIDKEFLGVLLTFLYITRVEDIITEHSVTDGLLGPGVKPGVEAAGTGCCMCYPI
;
A
#
# COMPACT_ATOMS: atom_id res chain seq x y z
N MET A 1 -10.71 16.39 16.45
CA MET A 1 -9.54 15.92 15.69
C MET A 1 -8.56 15.19 16.61
N GLU A 2 -8.19 15.80 17.75
CA GLU A 2 -7.30 15.23 18.79
C GLU A 2 -7.61 13.78 19.26
N THR A 3 -8.88 13.40 19.31
CA THR A 3 -9.32 12.06 19.72
C THR A 3 -8.99 10.95 18.72
N ILE A 4 -8.90 11.28 17.42
CA ILE A 4 -8.56 10.31 16.38
C ILE A 4 -7.06 10.01 16.41
N ASP A 5 -6.25 11.05 16.62
CA ASP A 5 -4.79 10.90 16.71
C ASP A 5 -4.40 10.01 17.89
N PHE A 6 -5.03 10.25 19.05
CA PHE A 6 -4.88 9.37 20.22
C PHE A 6 -5.25 7.92 19.91
N LEU A 7 -6.36 7.69 19.19
CA LEU A 7 -6.78 6.34 18.80
C LEU A 7 -5.74 5.67 17.89
N ASN A 8 -5.28 6.37 16.84
CA ASN A 8 -4.30 5.86 15.90
C ASN A 8 -2.97 5.51 16.57
N ASP A 9 -2.52 6.31 17.54
CA ASP A 9 -1.30 6.04 18.29
C ASP A 9 -1.41 4.80 19.18
N ASN A 10 -2.59 4.54 19.76
CA ASN A 10 -2.82 3.29 20.48
C ASN A 10 -2.84 2.08 19.54
N ILE A 11 -3.43 2.22 18.35
CA ILE A 11 -3.44 1.15 17.35
C ILE A 11 -2.01 0.82 16.89
N ARG A 12 -1.18 1.83 16.60
CA ARG A 12 0.23 1.64 16.21
C ARG A 12 1.04 0.90 17.27
N ARG A 13 0.88 1.26 18.55
CA ARG A 13 1.51 0.55 19.66
C ARG A 13 1.01 -0.89 19.80
N GLY A 14 -0.27 -1.12 19.53
CA GLY A 14 -0.82 -2.48 19.49
C GLY A 14 -0.23 -3.31 18.33
N ILE A 15 -0.05 -2.71 17.15
CA ILE A 15 0.54 -3.36 15.97
C ILE A 15 1.95 -3.90 16.26
N GLU A 16 2.76 -3.17 17.03
CA GLU A 16 4.10 -3.65 17.46
C GLU A 16 4.03 -5.02 18.16
N ASN A 17 2.99 -5.26 18.96
CA ASN A 17 2.80 -6.48 19.77
C ASN A 17 1.76 -7.44 19.16
N TYR A 18 1.37 -7.27 17.90
CA TYR A 18 0.27 -8.02 17.27
C TYR A 18 0.42 -9.55 17.31
N TYR A 19 1.66 -10.07 17.31
CA TYR A 19 1.90 -11.51 17.42
C TYR A 19 2.07 -12.01 18.86
N ASP A 20 2.24 -11.09 19.82
CA ASP A 20 2.50 -11.39 21.23
C ASP A 20 1.22 -11.21 22.09
N ASP A 21 0.31 -10.33 21.68
CA ASP A 21 -0.98 -10.09 22.34
C ASP A 21 -2.14 -10.69 21.52
N LEU A 22 -2.65 -11.84 22.00
CA LEU A 22 -3.74 -12.58 21.34
C LEU A 22 -5.06 -11.80 21.34
N ASP A 23 -5.34 -11.00 22.37
CA ASP A 23 -6.59 -10.25 22.48
C ASP A 23 -6.57 -9.08 21.48
N PHE A 24 -5.46 -8.33 21.43
CA PHE A 24 -5.26 -7.30 20.42
C PHE A 24 -5.34 -7.88 19.01
N LYS A 25 -4.69 -9.03 18.77
CA LYS A 25 -4.75 -9.72 17.49
C LYS A 25 -6.17 -10.03 17.06
N ASN A 26 -6.98 -10.62 17.95
CA ASN A 26 -8.36 -11.00 17.64
C ASN A 26 -9.22 -9.77 17.30
N ILE A 27 -9.07 -8.70 18.07
CA ILE A 27 -9.78 -7.44 17.84
C ILE A 27 -9.35 -6.81 16.50
N MET A 28 -8.04 -6.70 16.26
CA MET A 28 -7.50 -6.10 15.04
C MET A 28 -7.86 -6.93 13.79
N ASP A 29 -7.86 -8.26 13.89
CA ASP A 29 -8.28 -9.16 12.82
C ASP A 29 -9.77 -9.01 12.51
N PHE A 30 -10.61 -8.86 13.54
CA PHE A 30 -12.03 -8.59 13.37
C PHE A 30 -12.26 -7.23 12.70
N VAL A 31 -11.65 -6.17 13.22
CA VAL A 31 -11.81 -4.80 12.71
C VAL A 31 -11.41 -4.71 11.23
N GLN A 32 -10.24 -5.24 10.86
CA GLN A 32 -9.77 -5.19 9.46
C GLN A 32 -10.67 -5.99 8.52
N LYS A 33 -11.18 -7.16 8.96
CA LYS A 33 -12.09 -7.98 8.15
C LYS A 33 -13.48 -7.37 8.02
N GLU A 34 -14.02 -6.80 9.08
CA GLU A 34 -15.37 -6.27 9.14
C GLU A 34 -15.46 -4.92 8.41
N PHE A 35 -14.57 -4.00 8.78
CA PHE A 35 -14.55 -2.63 8.24
C PHE A 35 -13.71 -2.50 6.97
N LYS A 36 -13.16 -3.62 6.49
CA LYS A 36 -12.40 -3.67 5.24
C LYS A 36 -11.23 -2.69 5.22
N CYS A 37 -10.58 -2.49 6.35
CA CYS A 37 -9.44 -1.58 6.51
C CYS A 37 -8.12 -2.33 6.73
N CYS A 38 -7.00 -1.60 6.72
CA CYS A 38 -5.68 -2.13 7.03
C CYS A 38 -4.85 -1.10 7.80
N GLY A 39 -4.34 -1.50 8.97
CA GLY A 39 -3.63 -0.59 9.87
C GLY A 39 -4.59 0.28 10.71
N GLY A 40 -4.05 1.32 11.35
CA GLY A 40 -4.85 2.27 12.14
C GLY A 40 -5.24 3.51 11.33
N GLU A 41 -4.26 4.07 10.64
CA GLU A 41 -4.46 5.17 9.69
C GLU A 41 -4.19 4.69 8.26
N ASP A 42 -3.12 3.93 8.06
CA ASP A 42 -2.66 3.44 6.77
C ASP A 42 -2.02 2.05 6.91
N TYR A 43 -2.06 1.27 5.83
CA TYR A 43 -1.47 -0.07 5.79
C TYR A 43 0.04 -0.08 6.12
N ARG A 44 0.75 1.05 5.92
CA ARG A 44 2.15 1.23 6.29
C ARG A 44 2.38 1.22 7.80
N ASP A 45 1.35 1.37 8.63
CA ASP A 45 1.47 1.22 10.09
C ASP A 45 2.05 -0.16 10.47
N TRP A 46 1.81 -1.18 9.64
CA TRP A 46 2.39 -2.52 9.80
C TRP A 46 3.92 -2.54 9.75
N SER A 47 4.58 -1.54 9.14
CA SER A 47 6.04 -1.43 9.18
C SER A 47 6.63 -1.25 10.59
N LYS A 48 5.80 -0.92 11.59
CA LYS A 48 6.20 -0.86 13.00
C LYS A 48 6.34 -2.24 13.64
N ASN A 49 5.69 -3.25 13.09
CA ASN A 49 5.79 -4.61 13.61
C ASN A 49 7.10 -5.26 13.15
N GLN A 50 7.83 -5.90 14.08
CA GLN A 50 9.14 -6.52 13.83
C GLN A 50 9.17 -7.59 12.72
N TYR A 51 8.03 -8.22 12.41
CA TYR A 51 7.94 -9.23 11.35
C TYR A 51 7.60 -8.63 9.98
N HIS A 52 6.99 -7.44 9.97
CA HIS A 52 6.53 -6.74 8.78
C HIS A 52 7.43 -5.58 8.38
N ASP A 53 8.33 -5.14 9.26
CA ASP A 53 9.43 -4.26 8.92
C ASP A 53 10.17 -4.79 7.69
N CYS A 54 10.51 -3.89 6.76
CA CYS A 54 11.15 -4.26 5.50
C CYS A 54 12.57 -4.83 5.67
N SER A 55 13.19 -4.60 6.81
CA SER A 55 14.51 -5.12 7.18
C SER A 55 14.41 -6.48 7.87
N ALA A 56 13.19 -6.98 8.14
CA ALA A 56 13.01 -8.28 8.75
C ALA A 56 13.48 -9.40 7.79
N PRO A 57 14.11 -10.47 8.30
CA PRO A 57 14.60 -11.57 7.46
C PRO A 57 13.50 -12.53 6.98
N GLY A 58 12.26 -12.36 7.48
CA GLY A 58 11.17 -13.30 7.29
C GLY A 58 10.32 -13.05 6.03
N PRO A 59 9.49 -14.03 5.63
CA PRO A 59 8.61 -13.90 4.46
C PRO A 59 7.49 -12.86 4.61
N LEU A 60 7.30 -12.34 5.84
CA LEU A 60 6.32 -11.30 6.15
C LEU A 60 6.88 -9.88 5.98
N ALA A 61 8.18 -9.74 5.73
CA ALA A 61 8.86 -8.47 5.57
C ALA A 61 8.25 -7.65 4.43
N CYS A 62 8.14 -6.34 4.65
CA CYS A 62 7.41 -5.42 3.77
C CYS A 62 5.96 -5.82 3.47
N GLY A 63 5.38 -6.74 4.24
CA GLY A 63 4.03 -7.22 4.02
C GLY A 63 3.03 -6.68 5.03
N VAL A 64 1.75 -7.00 4.80
CA VAL A 64 0.66 -6.80 5.75
C VAL A 64 -0.03 -8.14 6.03
N PRO A 65 -0.72 -8.31 7.17
CA PRO A 65 -1.47 -9.53 7.46
C PRO A 65 -2.56 -9.81 6.44
N TYR A 66 -2.93 -11.09 6.29
CA TYR A 66 -3.95 -11.50 5.32
C TYR A 66 -5.34 -10.87 5.56
N THR A 67 -5.58 -10.35 6.77
CA THR A 67 -6.82 -9.65 7.15
C THR A 67 -6.96 -8.31 6.44
N CYS A 68 -5.87 -7.74 5.94
CA CYS A 68 -5.88 -6.55 5.08
C CYS A 68 -6.35 -6.84 3.64
N CYS A 69 -6.48 -8.12 3.25
CA CYS A 69 -6.85 -8.48 1.89
C CYS A 69 -8.34 -8.76 1.78
N PHE A 70 -8.96 -8.21 0.75
CA PHE A 70 -10.35 -8.49 0.45
C PHE A 70 -10.51 -9.86 -0.18
N ARG A 71 -11.54 -10.58 0.26
CA ARG A 71 -11.92 -11.88 -0.29
C ARG A 71 -13.41 -12.02 -0.36
N ASN A 72 -13.86 -12.74 -1.37
CA ASN A 72 -15.18 -13.34 -1.36
C ASN A 72 -15.15 -14.56 -0.41
N THR A 73 -16.20 -14.74 0.39
CA THR A 73 -16.27 -15.72 1.49
C THR A 73 -16.24 -17.18 1.03
N THR A 74 -16.25 -17.43 -0.28
CA THR A 74 -16.29 -18.77 -0.88
C THR A 74 -14.91 -19.36 -1.20
N GLU A 75 -13.82 -18.60 -0.99
CA GLU A 75 -12.48 -19.00 -1.41
C GLU A 75 -11.53 -19.34 -0.24
N VAL A 76 -10.57 -20.22 -0.51
CA VAL A 76 -9.50 -20.56 0.44
C VAL A 76 -8.66 -19.31 0.72
N VAL A 77 -8.43 -19.05 2.00
CA VAL A 77 -7.69 -17.88 2.50
C VAL A 77 -6.22 -17.94 2.04
N ASN A 78 -5.83 -17.09 1.08
CA ASN A 78 -4.42 -16.88 0.71
C ASN A 78 -3.67 -16.10 1.81
N THR A 79 -2.95 -16.79 2.70
CA THR A 79 -2.22 -16.13 3.79
C THR A 79 -1.07 -15.23 3.32
N MET A 80 -0.68 -15.28 2.04
CA MET A 80 0.41 -14.50 1.44
C MET A 80 -0.06 -13.33 0.56
N CYS A 81 -1.35 -13.00 0.55
CA CYS A 81 -1.88 -11.90 -0.29
C CYS A 81 -1.29 -10.52 0.01
N GLY A 82 -0.87 -10.27 1.26
CA GLY A 82 -0.27 -9.02 1.69
C GLY A 82 1.26 -9.00 1.52
N TYR A 83 1.83 -9.93 0.76
CA TYR A 83 3.28 -10.02 0.56
C TYR A 83 3.79 -8.79 -0.19
N LYS A 84 4.86 -8.17 0.35
CA LYS A 84 5.53 -7.00 -0.24
C LYS A 84 4.65 -5.78 -0.52
N THR A 85 3.47 -5.67 0.08
CA THR A 85 2.56 -4.53 -0.12
C THR A 85 3.17 -3.18 0.29
N ILE A 86 4.08 -3.17 1.27
CA ILE A 86 4.79 -1.97 1.76
C ILE A 86 6.07 -1.70 0.94
N ASP A 87 6.54 -2.69 0.16
CA ASP A 87 7.76 -2.58 -0.64
C ASP A 87 7.59 -1.40 -1.62
N LYS A 88 8.53 -0.46 -1.60
CA LYS A 88 8.51 0.67 -2.53
C LYS A 88 8.93 0.10 -3.87
N GLU A 89 7.99 -0.03 -4.81
CA GLU A 89 8.21 -0.47 -6.19
C GLU A 89 9.30 0.38 -6.88
N PHE A 90 10.56 0.05 -6.63
CA PHE A 90 11.70 0.61 -7.35
C PHE A 90 11.71 0.07 -8.78
N LEU A 91 11.17 -1.13 -8.99
CA LEU A 91 11.03 -1.76 -10.31
C LEU A 91 10.09 -0.98 -11.22
N GLY A 92 8.91 -0.55 -10.75
CA GLY A 92 8.01 0.28 -11.54
C GLY A 92 8.66 1.61 -11.97
N VAL A 93 9.38 2.26 -11.06
CA VAL A 93 10.12 3.50 -11.36
C VAL A 93 11.26 3.24 -12.34
N LEU A 94 12.03 2.17 -12.14
CA LEU A 94 13.15 1.79 -13.01
C LEU A 94 12.66 1.41 -14.42
N LEU A 95 11.59 0.63 -14.52
CA LEU A 95 10.97 0.25 -15.78
C LEU A 95 10.36 1.45 -16.49
N THR A 96 9.72 2.35 -15.75
CA THR A 96 9.20 3.61 -16.30
C THR A 96 10.34 4.50 -16.79
N PHE A 97 11.43 4.63 -16.03
CA PHE A 97 12.61 5.38 -16.43
C PHE A 97 13.29 4.78 -17.66
N LEU A 98 13.46 3.45 -17.70
CA LEU A 98 13.97 2.74 -18.87
C LEU A 98 13.05 2.89 -20.08
N TYR A 99 11.73 2.87 -19.89
CA TYR A 99 10.78 3.09 -20.97
C TYR A 99 10.82 4.53 -21.49
N ILE A 100 10.81 5.53 -20.60
CA ILE A 100 10.90 6.94 -20.97
C ILE A 100 12.21 7.23 -21.70
N THR A 101 13.36 6.80 -21.17
CA THR A 101 14.66 7.01 -21.81
C THR A 101 14.73 6.35 -23.20
N ARG A 102 14.19 5.14 -23.36
CA ARG A 102 14.10 4.48 -24.68
C ARG A 102 13.16 5.19 -25.64
N VAL A 103 12.04 5.72 -25.14
CA VAL A 103 11.11 6.51 -25.96
C VAL A 103 11.74 7.85 -26.35
N GLU A 104 12.45 8.52 -25.44
CA GLU A 104 13.20 9.75 -25.70
C GLU A 104 14.31 9.52 -26.75
N ASP A 105 15.03 8.41 -26.68
CA ASP A 105 16.03 8.02 -27.70
C ASP A 105 15.37 7.85 -29.09
N ILE A 106 14.23 7.15 -29.16
CA ILE A 106 13.45 6.94 -30.41
C ILE A 106 12.87 8.26 -30.95
N ILE A 107 12.33 9.10 -30.06
CA ILE A 107 11.81 10.43 -30.42
C ILE A 107 12.96 11.34 -30.87
N THR A 108 14.15 11.25 -30.29
CA THR A 108 15.30 12.05 -30.74
C THR A 108 15.74 11.63 -32.14
N GLU A 109 15.64 10.33 -32.46
CA GLU A 109 15.89 9.81 -33.81
C GLU A 109 14.78 10.18 -34.82
N HIS A 110 13.50 10.23 -34.41
CA HIS A 110 12.35 10.55 -35.27
C HIS A 110 11.92 12.04 -35.27
N SER A 111 12.35 12.85 -34.30
CA SER A 111 12.06 14.30 -34.24
C SER A 111 13.01 15.13 -35.11
N VAL A 112 14.11 14.52 -35.59
CA VAL A 112 14.86 15.06 -36.74
C VAL A 112 13.98 15.12 -37.99
N THR A 113 12.89 14.33 -38.06
CA THR A 113 12.05 14.21 -39.27
C THR A 113 10.68 14.87 -39.23
N ASP A 114 10.05 15.15 -38.09
CA ASP A 114 8.72 15.80 -38.09
C ASP A 114 8.46 16.61 -36.82
N GLY A 115 8.58 17.94 -36.95
CA GLY A 115 8.20 18.87 -35.89
C GLY A 115 6.71 19.19 -35.95
N LEU A 116 5.91 18.61 -35.06
CA LEU A 116 4.62 19.20 -34.67
C LEU A 116 4.05 18.53 -33.41
N LEU A 117 3.66 19.32 -32.40
CA LEU A 117 2.30 19.38 -31.83
C LEU A 117 2.28 20.22 -30.54
N GLY A 118 1.31 21.14 -30.47
CA GLY A 118 1.08 22.09 -29.38
C GLY A 118 0.34 21.50 -28.16
N PRO A 119 -0.05 22.37 -27.19
CA PRO A 119 -0.34 21.95 -25.83
C PRO A 119 -1.76 21.40 -25.65
N GLY A 120 -1.86 20.13 -25.23
CA GLY A 120 -3.09 19.48 -24.81
C GLY A 120 -3.29 19.55 -23.30
N VAL A 121 -4.37 20.20 -22.88
CA VAL A 121 -4.86 20.28 -21.49
C VAL A 121 -5.30 18.89 -21.01
N LYS A 122 -4.94 18.50 -19.77
CA LYS A 122 -5.58 17.39 -19.06
C LYS A 122 -6.32 17.92 -17.81
N PRO A 123 -7.55 17.47 -17.55
CA PRO A 123 -8.34 17.87 -16.39
C PRO A 123 -7.81 17.24 -15.10
N GLY A 124 -7.93 17.98 -14.01
CA GLY A 124 -7.56 17.57 -12.67
C GLY A 124 -8.45 16.45 -12.13
N VAL A 125 -7.85 15.53 -11.39
CA VAL A 125 -8.55 14.55 -10.56
C VAL A 125 -8.54 15.06 -9.13
N GLU A 126 -9.71 15.46 -8.66
CA GLU A 126 -9.98 15.72 -7.26
C GLU A 126 -10.89 14.59 -6.75
N ALA A 127 -10.44 13.88 -5.73
CA ALA A 127 -11.30 13.03 -4.91
C ALA A 127 -10.86 13.19 -3.46
N ALA A 128 -11.43 14.21 -2.81
CA ALA A 128 -11.46 14.32 -1.37
C ALA A 128 -12.49 13.31 -0.81
N GLY A 129 -12.06 12.53 0.17
CA GLY A 129 -12.93 11.70 0.99
C GLY A 129 -12.36 11.60 2.40
N THR A 130 -12.84 12.42 3.31
CA THR A 130 -12.51 12.36 4.74
C THR A 130 -13.26 11.17 5.36
N GLY A 131 -12.55 10.08 5.67
CA GLY A 131 -13.10 8.93 6.38
C GLY A 131 -12.20 7.70 6.33
N CYS A 132 -11.53 7.42 7.45
CA CYS A 132 -10.88 6.18 7.92
C CYS A 132 -10.34 5.17 6.87
N CYS A 133 -9.02 4.95 6.94
CA CYS A 133 -8.23 3.85 6.35
C CYS A 133 -8.32 3.69 4.82
N MET A 134 -7.23 3.99 4.12
CA MET A 134 -7.10 3.67 2.70
C MET A 134 -7.13 2.15 2.48
N CYS A 135 -8.17 1.66 1.82
CA CYS A 135 -8.29 0.28 1.37
C CYS A 135 -7.46 0.09 0.09
N TYR A 136 -6.51 -0.85 0.09
CA TYR A 136 -5.84 -1.24 -1.16
C TYR A 136 -6.74 -2.22 -1.94
N PRO A 137 -7.10 -1.94 -3.20
CA PRO A 137 -7.77 -2.92 -4.04
C PRO A 137 -6.75 -3.98 -4.47
N ILE A 138 -6.69 -5.11 -3.75
CA ILE A 138 -6.06 -6.34 -4.27
C ILE A 138 -7.16 -7.17 -4.94
#